data_AF-A0A075FTJ5-F1
#
_entry.id   AF-A0A075FTJ5-F1
#
_cell.length_a   1.000
_cell.length_b   1.000
_cell.length_c   1.000
_cell.angle_alpha   90.00
_cell.angle_beta   90.00
_cell.angle_gamma   90.00
#
_symmetry.space_group_name_H-M   'P 1'
#
loop_
_entity.id
_entity.type
_entity.pdbx_description
1 polymer ?
#
loop_
_entity_poly.entity_id
_entity_poly.type
_entity_poly.pdbx_seq_one_letter_code
_entity_poly.pdbx_strand_id
1 'polypeptide(L)' 'MADIDEYLKGILGQILASYKILTELNDDPDDLDTIKKELSKIRGLLQVIHSKLEGKNIKLII' A
#
# COMPACT_ATOMS: atom_id res chain seq x y z
N MET A 1 -10.02 -9.45 -18.48
CA MET A 1 -10.17 -8.01 -18.14
C MET A 1 -10.74 -7.84 -16.73
N ALA A 2 -11.95 -8.37 -16.43
CA ALA A 2 -12.61 -8.22 -15.13
C ALA A 2 -11.77 -8.63 -13.90
N ASP A 3 -10.96 -9.68 -14.02
CA ASP A 3 -10.12 -10.19 -12.92
C ASP A 3 -9.00 -9.21 -12.49
N ILE A 4 -8.40 -8.50 -13.44
CA ILE A 4 -7.36 -7.50 -13.13
C ILE A 4 -7.99 -6.27 -12.47
N ASP A 5 -9.16 -5.85 -12.93
CA ASP A 5 -9.86 -4.70 -12.38
C ASP A 5 -10.32 -4.97 -10.94
N GLU A 6 -10.83 -6.16 -10.65
CA GLU A 6 -11.22 -6.58 -9.30
C GLU A 6 -10.01 -6.72 -8.37
N TYR A 7 -8.91 -7.30 -8.87
CA TYR A 7 -7.65 -7.37 -8.14
C TYR A 7 -7.10 -5.97 -7.77
N LEU A 8 -7.06 -5.05 -8.73
CA LEU A 8 -6.60 -3.67 -8.49
C LEU A 8 -7.52 -2.93 -7.53
N LYS A 9 -8.84 -3.09 -7.65
CA LYS A 9 -9.82 -2.54 -6.68
C LYS A 9 -9.56 -3.06 -5.27
N GLY A 10 -9.25 -4.34 -5.11
CA GLY A 10 -8.90 -4.93 -3.82
C GLY A 10 -7.66 -4.27 -3.20
N ILE A 11 -6.60 -4.07 -3.98
CA ILE A 11 -5.38 -3.41 -3.50
C ILE A 11 -5.64 -1.94 -3.14
N LEU A 12 -6.37 -1.20 -3.99
CA LEU A 12 -6.73 0.19 -3.72
C LEU A 12 -7.56 0.32 -2.44
N GLY A 13 -8.45 -0.64 -2.16
CA GLY A 13 -9.19 -0.71 -0.90
C GLY A 13 -8.28 -0.85 0.33
N GLN A 14 -7.22 -1.66 0.23
CA GLN A 14 -6.24 -1.83 1.32
C GLN A 14 -5.38 -0.58 1.53
N ILE A 15 -4.99 0.11 0.46
CA ILE A 15 -4.29 1.40 0.53
C ILE A 15 -5.18 2.43 1.22
N LEU A 16 -6.46 2.53 0.82
CA LEU A 16 -7.41 3.46 1.42
C LEU A 16 -7.63 3.17 2.91
N ALA A 17 -7.71 1.90 3.32
CA ALA A 17 -7.84 1.52 4.73
C ALA A 17 -6.61 1.97 5.56
N SER A 18 -5.40 1.78 5.03
CA SER A 18 -4.16 2.22 5.69
C SER A 18 -4.08 3.75 5.78
N TYR A 19 -4.52 4.45 4.72
CA TYR A 19 -4.59 5.91 4.70
C TYR A 19 -5.57 6.45 5.75
N LYS A 20 -6.74 5.84 5.93
CA LYS A 20 -7.71 6.25 6.96
C LYS A 20 -7.12 6.20 8.37
N ILE A 21 -6.37 5.14 8.69
CA ILE A 21 -5.66 5.04 9.98
C ILE A 21 -4.70 6.22 10.16
N LEU A 22 -3.95 6.59 9.12
CA LEU A 22 -3.03 7.73 9.15
C LEU A 22 -3.73 9.08 9.35
N THR A 23 -4.99 9.22 8.91
CA THR A 23 -5.77 10.46 9.08
C THR A 23 -6.45 10.57 10.44
N GLU A 24 -6.44 9.51 11.25
CA GLU A 24 -7.11 9.43 12.54
C GLU A 24 -6.13 9.51 13.74
N LEU A 25 -4.84 9.75 13.46
CA LEU A 25 -3.78 9.90 14.47
C LEU A 25 -3.98 11.18 15.30
N ASN A 26 -3.58 11.13 16.58
CA ASN A 26 -3.83 12.21 17.55
C ASN A 26 -2.55 12.74 18.21
N ASP A 27 -1.39 12.51 17.58
CA ASP A 27 -0.07 12.98 18.03
C ASP A 27 0.41 12.31 19.33
N ASP A 28 0.04 11.02 19.48
CA ASP A 28 0.48 10.16 20.57
C ASP A 28 1.89 9.60 20.30
N PRO A 29 2.71 9.30 21.31
CA PRO A 29 4.05 8.72 21.11
C PRO A 29 4.06 7.43 20.28
N ASP A 30 2.99 6.64 20.36
CA ASP A 30 2.81 5.39 19.62
C ASP A 30 2.41 5.63 18.14
N ASP A 31 1.98 6.84 17.77
CA ASP A 31 1.59 7.18 16.41
C ASP A 31 2.77 7.10 15.45
N LEU A 32 3.99 7.38 15.93
CA LEU A 32 5.20 7.24 15.10
C LEU A 32 5.36 5.80 14.58
N ASP A 33 5.05 4.80 15.39
CA ASP A 33 5.14 3.40 14.98
C ASP A 33 3.98 3.00 14.07
N THR A 34 2.79 3.55 14.31
CA THR A 34 1.64 3.43 13.40
C THR A 34 1.98 4.04 12.03
N ILE A 35 2.58 5.23 11.98
CA ILE A 35 3.02 5.90 10.75
C ILE A 35 3.99 5.00 9.96
N LYS A 36 5.05 4.51 10.62
CA LYS A 36 6.04 3.61 9.96
C LYS A 36 5.36 2.38 9.38
N LYS A 37 4.45 1.77 10.13
CA LYS A 37 3.75 0.54 9.76
C LYS A 37 2.82 0.77 8.56
N GLU A 38 1.94 1.76 8.62
CA GLU A 38 0.96 2.00 7.56
C GLU A 38 1.64 2.54 6.28
N LEU A 39 2.67 3.38 6.38
CA LEU A 39 3.46 3.80 5.22
C LEU A 39 4.20 2.62 4.56
N SER A 40 4.74 1.69 5.36
CA SER A 40 5.39 0.48 4.82
C SER A 40 4.41 -0.40 4.06
N LYS A 41 3.18 -0.56 4.56
CA LYS A 41 2.11 -1.28 3.84
C LYS A 41 1.76 -0.59 2.53
N ILE A 42 1.51 0.72 2.55
CA ILE A 42 1.18 1.49 1.35
C ILE A 42 2.30 1.35 0.30
N ARG A 43 3.56 1.47 0.71
CA ARG A 43 4.72 1.26 -0.19
C ARG A 43 4.71 -0.12 -0.82
N GLY A 44 4.50 -1.18 -0.04
CA GLY A 44 4.46 -2.55 -0.54
C GLY A 44 3.32 -2.78 -1.54
N LEU A 45 2.13 -2.24 -1.25
CA LEU A 45 0.96 -2.36 -2.14
C LEU A 45 1.16 -1.60 -3.46
N LEU A 46 1.79 -0.41 -3.43
CA LEU A 46 2.16 0.32 -4.64
C LEU A 46 3.17 -0.45 -5.49
N GLN A 47 4.14 -1.13 -4.86
CA GLN A 47 5.09 -2.00 -5.56
C GLN A 47 4.40 -3.20 -6.22
N VAL A 48 3.37 -3.76 -5.59
CA VAL A 48 2.56 -4.84 -6.17
C VAL A 48 1.80 -4.34 -7.40
N ILE A 49 1.16 -3.17 -7.33
CA ILE A 49 0.48 -2.55 -8.48
C ILE A 49 1.49 -2.33 -9.61
N HIS A 50 2.63 -1.71 -9.31
CA HIS A 50 3.70 -1.46 -10.28
C HIS A 50 4.14 -2.75 -10.98
N SER A 51 4.46 -3.79 -10.20
CA SER A 51 4.92 -5.08 -10.73
C SER A 51 3.87 -5.79 -11.58
N LYS A 52 2.59 -5.63 -11.22
CA LYS A 52 1.45 -6.21 -11.94
C LYS A 52 1.22 -5.50 -13.27
N LEU A 53 1.34 -4.17 -13.31
CA LEU A 53 1.18 -3.35 -14.52
C LEU A 53 2.38 -3.46 -15.46
N GLU A 54 3.61 -3.58 -14.93
CA GLU A 54 4.83 -3.76 -15.73
C GLU A 54 5.03 -5.20 -16.25
N GLY A 55 4.18 -6.15 -15.87
CA GLY A 55 4.22 -7.51 -16.42
C GLY A 55 5.45 -8.35 -15.99
N LYS A 56 6.00 -8.10 -14.80
CA LYS A 56 7.29 -8.63 -14.26
C LYS A 56 8.53 -8.14 -15.03
N ASN A 57 9.31 -7.27 -14.37
CA ASN A 57 10.75 -7.46 -14.24
C ASN A 57 11.23 -6.85 -12.90
N ILE A 58 11.12 -7.64 -11.84
CA ILE A 58 11.79 -7.34 -10.57
C ILE A 58 13.29 -7.45 -10.82
N LYS A 59 13.95 -6.30 -10.99
CA LYS A 59 15.35 -6.12 -10.61
C LYS A 59 15.43 -4.88 -9.74
N LEU A 60 15.11 -5.06 -8.46
CA LEU A 60 15.57 -4.14 -7.44
C LEU A 60 16.91 -4.68 -6.94
N ILE A 61 18.01 -4.09 -7.44
CA ILE A 61 19.31 -4.19 -6.79
C ILE A 61 19.22 -3.23 -5.60
N ILE A 62 19.20 -3.80 -4.40
CA ILE A 62 19.46 -3.11 -3.13
C ILE A 62 20.94 -3.20 -2.82
#